data_AF-A0AAE0S4J9-F1
#
_entry.id   AF-A0AAE0S4J9-F1
#
_cell.length_a   1.000
_cell.length_b   1.000
_cell.length_c   1.000
_cell.angle_alpha   90.00
_cell.angle_beta   90.00
_cell.angle_gamma   90.00
#
_symmetry.space_group_name_H-M   'P 1'
#
loop_
_entity.id
_entity.type
_entity.pdbx_description
1 polymer ?
#
loop_
_entity_poly.entity_id
_entity_poly.type
_entity_poly.pdbx_seq_one_letter_code
_entity_poly.pdbx_strand_id
1 'polypeptide(L)'
;MKVSGLTYVGEVCNVGTRVSIAEKRGYVGMVHTAAHELGHSLGANHDGECEAVDCKSEDLFIMTSEYDKEYPDTPTYSRNRWLFSNCTINTFKVTLKNKFCLLRVAGMTSNCLEGTLFRIHFDIVLTGFNPHIKKYCLNNENKDVLDIWDLLPKT
;
A
#
# COMPACT_ATOMS: atom_id res chain seq x y z
N MET A 1 1.32 11.88 -18.63
CA MET A 1 1.18 11.55 -17.21
C MET A 1 0.94 12.84 -16.44
N LYS A 2 -0.24 13.06 -15.87
CA LYS A 2 -0.42 14.16 -14.92
C LYS A 2 0.07 13.63 -13.57
N VAL A 3 1.33 13.93 -13.23
CA VAL A 3 1.98 13.47 -11.99
C VAL A 3 1.06 13.81 -10.81
N SER A 4 0.58 12.79 -10.12
CA SER A 4 -0.33 12.92 -8.97
C SER A 4 0.34 12.45 -7.68
N GLY A 5 1.56 11.92 -7.74
CA GLY A 5 2.35 11.53 -6.59
C GLY A 5 3.84 11.54 -6.91
N LEU A 6 4.66 11.38 -5.86
CA LEU A 6 6.11 11.29 -5.97
C LEU A 6 6.69 10.50 -4.80
N THR A 7 7.67 9.66 -5.09
CA THR A 7 8.40 8.87 -4.11
C THR A 7 9.78 8.48 -4.63
N TYR A 8 10.67 8.09 -3.73
CA TYR A 8 11.92 7.44 -4.12
C TYR A 8 11.71 5.93 -4.29
N VAL A 9 12.29 5.35 -5.35
CA VAL A 9 12.13 3.93 -5.67
C VAL A 9 13.03 3.07 -4.79
N GLY A 10 12.47 2.07 -4.10
CA GLY A 10 13.22 1.08 -3.30
C GLY A 10 13.72 1.58 -1.93
N GLU A 11 13.32 2.80 -1.55
CA GLU A 11 13.81 3.53 -0.37
C GLU A 11 12.95 3.32 0.89
N VAL A 12 12.01 2.36 0.91
CA VAL A 12 11.07 2.13 2.03
C VAL A 12 11.73 2.04 3.44
N CYS A 13 12.99 1.61 3.52
CA CYS A 13 13.74 1.51 4.78
C CYS A 13 14.79 2.60 5.00
N ASN A 14 15.02 3.46 4.03
CA ASN A 14 16.14 4.39 4.06
C ASN A 14 15.72 5.70 4.76
N VAL A 15 16.44 6.03 5.82
CA VAL A 15 16.13 7.22 6.63
C VAL A 15 16.37 8.47 5.77
N GLY A 16 15.38 9.36 5.71
CA GLY A 16 15.42 10.57 4.90
C GLY A 16 14.72 10.45 3.54
N THR A 17 14.62 9.24 2.99
CA THR A 17 14.04 8.97 1.66
C THR A 17 12.83 8.02 1.69
N ARG A 18 12.52 7.41 2.85
CA ARG A 18 11.30 6.60 3.10
C ARG A 18 10.00 7.42 3.16
N VAL A 19 9.77 8.29 2.19
CA VAL A 19 8.63 9.20 2.12
C VAL A 19 8.02 9.17 0.73
N SER A 20 6.69 9.31 0.69
CA SER A 20 5.91 9.41 -0.54
C SER A 20 4.88 10.53 -0.39
N ILE A 21 4.58 11.21 -1.49
CA ILE A 21 3.61 12.31 -1.55
C ILE A 21 2.52 11.90 -2.53
N ALA A 22 1.26 12.10 -2.16
CA ALA A 22 0.11 11.89 -3.03
C ALA A 22 -0.78 13.13 -3.05
N GLU A 23 -1.05 13.64 -4.24
CA GLU A 23 -2.00 14.71 -4.49
C GLU A 23 -3.43 14.19 -4.26
N LYS A 24 -4.22 14.94 -3.49
CA LYS A 24 -5.62 14.61 -3.27
C LYS A 24 -6.44 14.93 -4.53
N ARG A 25 -6.87 13.88 -5.24
CA ARG A 25 -7.84 13.97 -6.34
C ARG A 25 -9.04 13.06 -6.12
N GLY A 26 -10.04 13.59 -5.43
CA GLY A 26 -11.16 12.79 -4.92
C GLY A 26 -10.69 11.70 -3.95
N TYR A 27 -11.61 10.91 -3.43
CA TYR A 27 -11.26 9.86 -2.46
C TYR A 27 -10.58 8.68 -3.14
N VAL A 28 -11.16 8.21 -4.23
CA VAL A 28 -10.74 7.00 -4.95
C VAL A 28 -9.41 7.21 -5.70
N GLY A 29 -9.21 8.37 -6.32
CA GLY A 29 -7.95 8.71 -6.98
C GLY A 29 -6.78 8.82 -5.99
N MET A 30 -7.00 9.44 -4.83
CA MET A 30 -5.98 9.54 -3.78
C MET A 30 -5.53 8.16 -3.27
N VAL A 31 -6.48 7.23 -3.06
CA VAL A 31 -6.19 5.84 -2.67
C VAL A 31 -5.29 5.17 -3.72
N HIS A 32 -5.66 5.29 -4.99
CA HIS A 32 -4.91 4.71 -6.09
C HIS A 32 -3.48 5.28 -6.15
N THR A 33 -3.34 6.61 -6.13
CA THR A 33 -2.03 7.28 -6.12
C THR A 33 -1.20 6.83 -4.93
N ALA A 34 -1.75 6.79 -3.71
CA ALA A 34 -1.01 6.32 -2.54
C ALA A 34 -0.50 4.88 -2.69
N ALA A 35 -1.31 3.99 -3.28
CA ALA A 35 -0.89 2.62 -3.58
C ALA A 35 0.23 2.56 -4.63
N HIS A 36 0.13 3.39 -5.67
CA HIS A 36 1.16 3.52 -6.71
C HIS A 36 2.50 3.96 -6.13
N GLU A 37 2.51 5.04 -5.32
CA GLU A 37 3.74 5.53 -4.71
C GLU A 37 4.31 4.54 -3.68
N LEU A 38 3.46 3.83 -2.93
CA LEU A 38 3.93 2.76 -2.06
C LEU A 38 4.60 1.63 -2.86
N GLY A 39 4.08 1.31 -4.04
CA GLY A 39 4.69 0.33 -4.95
C GLY A 39 6.10 0.73 -5.36
N HIS A 40 6.30 1.98 -5.76
CA HIS A 40 7.63 2.53 -6.01
C HIS A 40 8.52 2.50 -4.75
N SER A 41 8.02 2.88 -3.58
CA SER A 41 8.80 2.81 -2.32
C SER A 41 9.31 1.38 -2.03
N LEU A 42 8.52 0.37 -2.38
CA LEU A 42 8.87 -1.06 -2.32
C LEU A 42 9.73 -1.55 -3.50
N GLY A 43 10.17 -0.65 -4.38
CA GLY A 43 11.14 -0.91 -5.44
C GLY A 43 10.54 -1.23 -6.81
N ALA A 44 9.22 -1.19 -6.98
CA ALA A 44 8.62 -1.44 -8.29
C ALA A 44 8.84 -0.26 -9.24
N ASN A 45 9.17 -0.55 -10.50
CA ASN A 45 9.08 0.41 -11.59
C ASN A 45 7.67 0.39 -12.19
N HIS A 46 7.37 1.32 -13.11
CA HIS A 46 6.11 1.23 -13.84
C HIS A 46 6.04 -0.08 -14.63
N ASP A 47 4.83 -0.59 -14.80
CA ASP A 47 4.61 -1.68 -15.76
C ASP A 47 5.00 -1.19 -17.17
N GLY A 48 5.81 -1.99 -17.86
CA GLY A 48 6.33 -1.71 -19.21
C GLY A 48 7.72 -1.10 -19.19
N GLU A 49 8.30 -0.87 -18.02
CA GLU A 49 9.61 -0.22 -17.84
C GLU A 49 10.58 -1.11 -17.04
N CYS A 50 11.87 -0.99 -17.33
CA CYS A 50 12.96 -1.64 -16.60
C CYS A 50 12.71 -3.15 -16.33
N GLU A 51 12.74 -3.58 -15.06
CA GLU A 51 12.52 -4.97 -14.64
C GLU A 51 11.06 -5.44 -14.77
N ALA A 52 10.14 -4.53 -15.12
CA ALA A 52 8.72 -4.80 -15.36
C ALA A 52 8.34 -4.70 -16.85
N VAL A 53 9.31 -4.78 -17.78
CA VAL A 53 9.09 -4.72 -19.24
C VAL A 53 8.09 -5.76 -19.77
N ASP A 54 7.95 -6.91 -19.11
CA ASP A 54 7.04 -7.98 -19.51
C ASP A 54 5.57 -7.70 -19.14
N CYS A 55 5.31 -6.78 -18.22
CA CYS A 55 3.95 -6.36 -17.86
C CYS A 55 3.61 -5.10 -18.63
N LYS A 56 2.56 -5.12 -19.45
CA LYS A 56 2.23 -3.99 -20.32
C LYS A 56 1.61 -2.85 -19.51
N SER A 57 2.02 -1.61 -19.78
CA SER A 57 1.43 -0.44 -19.12
C SER A 57 -0.06 -0.30 -19.46
N GLU A 58 -0.45 -0.72 -20.67
CA GLU A 58 -1.81 -0.68 -21.20
C GLU A 58 -2.75 -1.71 -20.54
N ASP A 59 -2.23 -2.62 -19.70
CA ASP A 59 -3.08 -3.51 -18.90
C ASP A 59 -3.69 -2.79 -17.69
N LEU A 60 -3.26 -1.55 -17.42
CA LEU A 60 -3.83 -0.62 -16.43
C LEU A 60 -3.85 -1.14 -14.99
N PHE A 61 -2.86 -1.96 -14.62
CA PHE A 61 -2.57 -2.28 -13.22
C PHE A 61 -2.11 -1.03 -12.46
N ILE A 62 -2.10 -1.08 -11.13
CA ILE A 62 -1.79 0.09 -10.27
C ILE A 62 -0.49 0.80 -10.68
N MET A 63 0.55 0.06 -11.12
CA MET A 63 1.84 0.62 -11.53
C MET A 63 1.89 1.06 -13.00
N THR A 64 0.76 1.17 -13.69
CA THR A 64 0.70 1.74 -15.05
C THR A 64 1.23 3.18 -15.09
N SER A 65 2.02 3.50 -16.12
CA SER A 65 2.40 4.87 -16.46
C SER A 65 1.31 5.60 -17.28
N GLU A 66 0.22 4.91 -17.61
CA GLU A 66 -0.79 5.34 -18.58
C GLU A 66 -2.19 5.56 -17.99
N TYR A 67 -2.29 5.71 -16.65
CA TYR A 67 -3.56 5.81 -15.93
C TYR A 67 -4.57 6.83 -16.50
N ASP A 68 -4.09 8.01 -16.93
CA ASP A 68 -4.91 9.10 -17.47
C ASP A 68 -5.22 8.99 -18.97
N LYS A 69 -4.68 7.98 -19.67
CA LYS A 69 -4.97 7.81 -21.09
C LYS A 69 -6.36 7.23 -21.30
N GLU A 70 -6.99 7.63 -22.39
CA GLU A 70 -8.31 7.14 -22.77
C GLU A 70 -8.20 5.68 -23.23
N TYR A 71 -8.69 4.78 -22.38
CA TYR A 71 -8.82 3.36 -22.64
C TYR A 71 -10.27 2.92 -22.49
N PRO A 72 -10.75 1.97 -23.31
CA PRO A 72 -12.12 1.49 -23.21
C PRO A 72 -12.38 0.93 -21.81
N ASP A 73 -13.49 1.31 -21.18
CA ASP A 73 -13.83 0.82 -19.84
C ASP A 73 -14.38 -0.61 -19.93
N THR A 74 -13.47 -1.57 -20.09
CA THR A 74 -13.78 -3.00 -20.08
C THR A 74 -13.72 -3.54 -18.65
N PRO A 75 -14.52 -4.56 -18.29
CA PRO A 75 -14.48 -5.15 -16.95
C PRO A 75 -13.08 -5.59 -16.50
N THR A 76 -12.24 -6.02 -17.45
CA THR A 76 -10.83 -6.39 -17.20
C THR A 76 -10.03 -5.17 -16.76
N TYR A 77 -10.09 -4.08 -17.52
CA TYR A 77 -9.34 -2.86 -17.20
C TYR A 77 -9.86 -2.17 -15.94
N SER A 78 -11.18 -2.13 -15.72
CA SER A 78 -11.74 -1.57 -14.48
C SER A 78 -11.26 -2.36 -13.25
N ARG A 79 -11.07 -3.68 -13.38
CA ARG A 79 -10.54 -4.54 -12.30
C ARG A 79 -9.04 -4.35 -12.11
N ASN A 80 -8.26 -4.32 -13.19
CA ASN A 80 -6.80 -4.23 -13.11
C ASN A 80 -6.33 -2.96 -12.38
N ARG A 81 -7.05 -1.85 -12.52
CA ARG A 81 -6.76 -0.58 -11.80
C ARG A 81 -6.74 -0.71 -10.27
N TRP A 82 -7.21 -1.82 -9.71
CA TRP A 82 -7.20 -2.10 -8.27
C TRP A 82 -6.24 -3.23 -7.88
N LEU A 83 -5.42 -3.70 -8.82
CA LEU A 83 -4.51 -4.82 -8.66
C LEU A 83 -3.08 -4.42 -9.04
N PHE A 84 -2.11 -5.10 -8.44
CA PHE A 84 -0.72 -5.04 -8.90
C PHE A 84 -0.50 -6.13 -9.95
N SER A 85 0.32 -5.83 -10.96
CA SER A 85 0.75 -6.80 -11.96
C SER A 85 1.63 -7.89 -11.34
N ASN A 86 1.83 -9.00 -12.06
CA ASN A 86 2.76 -10.04 -11.61
C ASN A 86 4.22 -9.54 -11.52
N CYS A 87 4.64 -8.61 -12.39
CA CYS A 87 5.97 -8.01 -12.33
C CYS A 87 6.16 -7.24 -11.03
N THR A 88 5.20 -6.37 -10.70
CA THR A 88 5.21 -5.60 -9.45
C THR A 88 5.20 -6.52 -8.22
N ILE A 89 4.35 -7.56 -8.21
CA ILE A 89 4.29 -8.53 -7.11
C ILE A 89 5.63 -9.26 -6.92
N ASN A 90 6.32 -9.61 -8.02
CA ASN A 90 7.63 -10.26 -7.94
C ASN A 90 8.68 -9.33 -7.34
N THR A 91 8.67 -8.05 -7.72
CA THR A 91 9.53 -7.04 -7.08
C THR A 91 9.25 -6.92 -5.58
N PHE A 92 7.98 -6.88 -5.17
CA PHE A 92 7.64 -6.86 -3.75
C PHE A 92 8.18 -8.08 -3.00
N LYS A 93 8.05 -9.28 -3.58
CA LYS A 93 8.59 -10.51 -2.97
C LYS A 93 10.11 -10.43 -2.80
N VAL A 94 10.84 -9.86 -3.75
CA VAL A 94 12.30 -9.70 -3.66
C VAL A 94 12.66 -8.65 -2.61
N THR A 95 12.00 -7.50 -2.63
CA THR A 95 12.24 -6.42 -1.65
C THR A 95 11.95 -6.87 -0.23
N LEU A 96 10.78 -7.47 0.02
CA LEU A 96 10.36 -7.86 1.37
C LEU A 96 11.25 -8.93 2.01
N LYS A 97 11.86 -9.82 1.20
CA LYS A 97 12.85 -10.79 1.71
C LYS A 97 14.07 -10.12 2.35
N ASN A 98 14.42 -8.92 1.91
CA ASN A 98 15.70 -8.28 2.22
C ASN A 98 15.57 -6.99 3.06
N LYS A 99 14.37 -6.63 3.53
CA LYS A 99 14.10 -5.37 4.23
C LYS A 99 13.72 -5.60 5.70
N PHE A 100 14.72 -5.74 6.55
CA PHE A 100 14.55 -5.97 8.00
C PHE A 100 13.81 -4.85 8.74
N CYS A 101 13.82 -3.61 8.23
CA CYS A 101 13.09 -2.52 8.88
C CYS A 101 11.56 -2.73 8.86
N LEU A 102 11.07 -3.59 7.97
CA LEU A 102 9.66 -3.98 7.86
C LEU A 102 9.34 -5.21 8.71
N LEU A 103 10.37 -5.91 9.22
CA LEU A 103 10.23 -7.01 10.16
C LEU A 103 10.15 -6.43 11.57
N ARG A 104 8.96 -6.47 12.17
CA ARG A 104 8.81 -6.23 13.61
C ARG A 104 9.44 -7.38 14.40
N VAL A 105 10.53 -7.15 15.14
CA VAL A 105 10.75 -7.87 16.41
C VAL A 105 11.51 -7.00 17.42
N ALA A 106 10.78 -6.38 18.35
CA ALA A 106 11.19 -6.16 19.75
C ALA A 106 10.02 -5.52 20.53
N GLY A 107 9.31 -6.31 21.35
CA GLY A 107 8.57 -5.78 22.51
C GLY A 107 7.03 -5.75 22.50
N MET A 108 6.33 -6.38 21.55
CA MET A 108 4.86 -6.57 21.69
C MET A 108 4.54 -8.01 22.08
N THR A 109 4.46 -8.25 23.39
CA THR A 109 3.70 -9.36 23.97
C THR A 109 2.22 -9.03 23.87
N SER A 110 1.61 -9.28 22.71
CA SER A 110 0.16 -9.34 22.60
C SER A 110 -0.19 -10.23 21.42
N ASN A 111 -1.01 -11.25 21.68
CA ASN A 111 -1.33 -12.41 20.86
C ASN A 111 -2.12 -12.11 19.55
N CYS A 112 -1.82 -11.02 18.85
CA CYS A 112 -2.42 -10.67 17.56
C CYS A 112 -1.69 -11.34 16.37
N LEU A 113 -1.22 -12.57 16.55
CA LEU A 113 -0.46 -13.32 15.56
C LEU A 113 -1.01 -14.74 15.44
N GLU A 114 -2.19 -14.86 14.84
CA GLU A 114 -2.48 -15.98 13.94
C GLU A 114 -3.69 -15.60 13.08
N GLY A 115 -3.49 -15.48 11.76
CA GLY A 115 -4.62 -15.46 10.83
C GLY A 115 -4.61 -14.47 9.66
N THR A 116 -3.54 -13.73 9.34
CA THR A 116 -3.54 -12.99 8.05
C THR A 116 -2.16 -12.79 7.44
N LEU A 117 -1.67 -13.83 6.76
CA LEU A 117 -0.79 -13.64 5.61
C LEU A 117 -1.45 -12.62 4.65
N PHE A 118 -0.70 -11.63 4.16
CA PHE A 118 -1.14 -10.67 3.12
C PHE A 118 -2.19 -9.60 3.51
N ARG A 119 -1.97 -8.86 4.59
CA ARG A 119 -2.52 -7.49 4.73
C ARG A 119 -1.41 -6.45 4.89
N ILE A 120 -0.67 -6.21 3.81
CA ILE A 120 -0.17 -4.85 3.56
C ILE A 120 -1.40 -4.06 3.08
N HIS A 121 -2.29 -3.74 4.01
CA HIS A 121 -3.46 -2.92 3.77
C HIS A 121 -3.25 -1.63 4.55
N PHE A 122 -2.71 -0.64 3.84
CA PHE A 122 -3.35 0.67 3.80
C PHE A 122 -3.47 1.47 5.11
N ASP A 123 -2.36 1.75 5.79
CA ASP A 123 -2.37 2.79 6.83
C ASP A 123 -2.57 4.22 6.25
N ILE A 124 -2.47 4.41 4.91
CA ILE A 124 -2.69 5.72 4.27
C ILE A 124 -4.17 6.05 3.97
N VAL A 125 -5.14 5.10 3.97
CA VAL A 125 -6.57 5.46 3.73
C VAL A 125 -7.42 5.58 4.98
N LEU A 126 -6.93 5.12 6.13
CA LEU A 126 -7.75 5.10 7.34
C LEU A 126 -7.91 6.47 7.99
N THR A 127 -7.06 7.46 7.69
CA THR A 127 -7.24 8.83 8.18
C THR A 127 -8.22 9.66 7.35
N GLY A 128 -8.52 9.24 6.12
CA GLY A 128 -9.35 10.02 5.18
C GLY A 128 -10.82 9.60 5.10
N PHE A 129 -11.20 8.43 5.63
CA PHE A 129 -12.51 7.84 5.34
C PHE A 129 -13.55 7.87 6.47
N ASN A 130 -13.16 7.92 7.76
CA ASN A 130 -14.09 8.18 8.86
C ASN A 130 -13.31 8.23 10.19
N PRO A 131 -13.49 9.23 11.07
CA PRO A 131 -12.95 9.17 12.43
C PRO A 131 -13.57 8.06 13.30
N HIS A 132 -14.56 7.30 12.81
CA HIS A 132 -15.29 6.28 13.58
C HIS A 132 -14.98 4.81 13.24
N ILE A 133 -13.93 4.49 12.45
CA ILE A 133 -13.56 3.08 12.25
C ILE A 133 -12.77 2.59 13.47
N LYS A 134 -13.47 1.91 14.38
CA LYS A 134 -12.89 1.15 15.50
C LYS A 134 -11.90 0.11 14.98
N LYS A 135 -10.65 0.16 15.46
CA LYS A 135 -9.69 -0.94 15.29
C LYS A 135 -10.07 -2.05 16.27
N TYR A 136 -10.45 -3.23 15.76
CA TYR A 136 -10.80 -4.38 16.58
C TYR A 136 -9.55 -5.23 16.84
N CYS A 137 -9.02 -5.18 18.07
CA CYS A 137 -8.05 -6.14 18.56
C CYS A 137 -8.80 -7.25 19.30
N LEU A 138 -8.79 -8.48 18.80
CA LEU A 138 -9.33 -9.62 19.54
C LEU A 138 -8.25 -10.12 20.50
N ASN A 139 -8.52 -10.05 21.81
CA ASN A 139 -7.64 -10.64 22.82
C ASN A 139 -8.13 -12.06 23.13
N ASN A 140 -7.22 -13.02 23.20
CA ASN A 140 -7.55 -14.46 23.25
C ASN A 140 -8.13 -14.93 24.60
N GLU A 141 -8.35 -14.05 25.58
CA GLU A 141 -8.79 -14.50 26.91
C GLU A 141 -10.01 -13.76 27.49
N ASN A 142 -10.54 -12.72 26.85
CA ASN A 142 -11.87 -12.18 27.18
C ASN A 142 -12.40 -11.32 26.04
N LYS A 143 -13.69 -11.49 25.73
CA LYS A 143 -14.39 -10.91 24.58
C LYS A 143 -14.72 -9.42 24.75
N ASP A 144 -13.83 -8.63 25.31
CA ASP A 144 -14.06 -7.20 25.50
C ASP A 144 -13.30 -6.37 24.46
N VAL A 145 -14.08 -5.60 23.71
CA VAL A 145 -13.61 -4.71 22.64
C VAL A 145 -13.02 -3.46 23.27
N LEU A 146 -11.69 -3.31 23.22
CA LEU A 146 -11.02 -2.09 23.66
C LEU A 146 -10.93 -1.09 22.50
N ASP A 147 -11.34 0.15 22.75
CA ASP A 147 -11.20 1.26 21.81
C ASP A 147 -9.75 1.79 21.88
N ILE A 148 -9.18 2.20 20.74
CA ILE A 148 -7.78 2.63 20.68
C ILE A 148 -7.53 3.90 21.50
N TRP A 149 -8.59 4.68 21.73
CA TRP A 149 -8.58 5.88 22.58
C TRP A 149 -8.36 5.57 24.07
N ASP A 150 -8.63 4.34 24.51
CA ASP A 150 -8.38 3.92 25.89
C ASP A 150 -6.90 3.55 26.13
N LEU A 151 -6.10 3.43 25.07
CA LEU A 151 -4.68 3.06 25.12
C LEU A 151 -3.73 4.25 24.97
N LEU A 152 -4.26 5.47 24.78
CA LEU A 152 -3.45 6.69 24.79
C LEU A 152 -3.31 7.23 26.22
N PRO A 153 -2.13 7.76 26.60
CA PRO A 153 -1.96 8.40 27.89
C PRO A 153 -2.89 9.61 27.99
N LYS A 154 -3.79 9.59 28.97
CA LYS A 154 -4.72 10.69 29.25
C LYS A 154 -3.93 11.84 29.85
N THR A 155 -3.87 12.97 29.16
CA THR A 155 -3.39 14.26 29.69
C THR A 155 -4.49 14.95 30.47
#